data_AF-A0A453PUP7-F1
#
_entry.id   AF-A0A453PUP7-F1
#
_cell.length_a   1.000
_cell.length_b   1.000
_cell.length_c   1.000
_cell.angle_alpha   90.00
_cell.angle_beta   90.00
_cell.angle_gamma   90.00
#
_symmetry.space_group_name_H-M   'P 1'
#
loop_
_entity.id
_entity.type
_entity.pdbx_description
1 polymer ?
#
loop_
_entity_poly.entity_id
_entity_poly.type
_entity_poly.pdbx_seq_one_letter_code
_entity_poly.pdbx_strand_id
1 'polypeptide(L)'
;NAAMPSHNMWNKRQRVAPLICLSPEREEGSSLQSNNAMQVSQEPAKVVVPKEPNFTCPVCLNKLVEPSTTKCGHIFCAECIKQAIQFQKKCPTCRKALRKNNFHRIYLPNSDG
;
A
#
# COMPACT_ATOMS: atom_id res chain seq x y z
N ASN A 1 36.83 -13.73 24.44
CA ASN A 1 37.25 -13.84 23.03
C ASN A 1 36.26 -14.74 22.30
N ALA A 2 35.57 -14.16 21.30
CA ALA A 2 34.93 -14.71 20.08
C ALA A 2 34.42 -16.19 20.06
N ALA A 3 33.30 -16.57 19.43
CA ALA A 3 32.29 -15.91 18.61
C ALA A 3 31.10 -16.90 18.47
N MET A 4 29.88 -16.39 18.33
CA MET A 4 28.72 -17.20 17.93
C MET A 4 28.63 -17.25 16.40
N PRO A 5 28.36 -18.41 15.76
CA PRO A 5 28.07 -18.46 14.34
C PRO A 5 26.62 -18.09 14.04
N SER A 6 26.47 -17.21 13.04
CA SER A 6 25.23 -16.79 12.39
C SER A 6 24.93 -17.74 11.24
N HIS A 7 23.79 -18.45 11.25
CA HIS A 7 23.23 -19.03 10.02
C HIS A 7 21.72 -18.81 9.92
N ASN A 8 21.42 -17.85 9.04
CA ASN A 8 20.18 -17.56 8.35
C ASN A 8 19.58 -18.80 7.65
N MET A 9 18.31 -19.12 7.93
CA MET A 9 17.64 -20.26 7.28
C MET A 9 16.20 -19.93 6.83
N TRP A 10 16.06 -18.94 5.94
CA TRP A 10 14.79 -18.69 5.24
C TRP A 10 14.81 -19.24 3.81
N ASN A 11 14.98 -20.55 3.67
CA ASN A 11 14.69 -21.27 2.43
C ASN A 11 13.87 -22.53 2.76
N LYS A 12 12.54 -22.42 2.82
CA LYS A 12 11.65 -23.58 2.69
C LYS A 12 10.52 -23.24 1.71
N ARG A 13 10.88 -23.33 0.43
CA ARG A 13 9.92 -23.58 -0.65
C ARG A 13 9.58 -25.08 -0.66
N GLN A 14 8.35 -25.35 -1.11
CA GLN A 14 7.79 -26.62 -1.60
C GLN A 14 7.10 -27.54 -0.58
N ARG A 15 5.79 -27.74 -0.74
CA ARG A 15 5.24 -28.86 -1.54
C ARG A 15 3.76 -28.66 -1.88
N VAL A 16 3.43 -28.99 -3.13
CA VAL A 16 2.10 -29.22 -3.76
C VAL A 16 1.43 -30.48 -3.13
N ALA A 17 0.14 -30.86 -3.25
CA ALA A 17 -0.82 -30.89 -4.36
C ALA A 17 -2.26 -31.26 -3.81
N PRO A 18 -3.23 -31.88 -4.53
CA PRO A 18 -4.49 -31.28 -5.02
C PRO A 18 -5.79 -31.99 -4.52
N LEU A 19 -6.93 -31.64 -5.14
CA LEU A 19 -8.17 -32.43 -5.39
C LEU A 19 -9.47 -32.06 -4.64
N ILE A 20 -10.35 -31.36 -5.39
CA ILE A 20 -11.76 -31.66 -5.75
C ILE A 20 -12.79 -32.04 -4.65
N CYS A 21 -13.82 -31.19 -4.59
CA CYS A 21 -15.28 -31.32 -4.31
C CYS A 21 -15.89 -32.54 -3.58
N LEU A 22 -16.82 -32.24 -2.66
CA LEU A 22 -18.09 -32.97 -2.48
C LEU A 22 -19.19 -32.03 -1.92
N SER A 23 -20.34 -31.95 -2.60
CA SER A 23 -21.60 -31.29 -2.18
C SER A 23 -22.44 -32.21 -1.27
N PRO A 24 -23.55 -31.73 -0.65
CA PRO A 24 -24.90 -32.03 -1.18
C PRO A 24 -25.92 -30.86 -1.00
N GLU A 25 -26.67 -30.40 -2.02
CA GLU A 25 -27.97 -30.83 -2.62
C GLU A 25 -29.26 -30.32 -1.92
N ARG A 26 -30.11 -29.60 -2.70
CA ARG A 26 -31.56 -29.84 -2.97
C ARG A 26 -32.41 -28.55 -3.15
N GLU A 27 -32.64 -28.11 -4.41
CA GLU A 27 -33.89 -28.06 -5.26
C GLU A 27 -34.69 -26.75 -5.07
N GLU A 28 -35.27 -26.04 -6.05
CA GLU A 28 -36.25 -26.41 -7.09
C GLU A 28 -36.40 -25.28 -8.16
N GLY A 29 -36.62 -25.68 -9.42
CA GLY A 29 -37.47 -25.00 -10.43
C GLY A 29 -36.93 -23.75 -11.15
N SER A 30 -37.23 -23.45 -12.42
CA SER A 30 -37.93 -24.11 -13.52
C SER A 30 -37.75 -23.22 -14.77
N SER A 31 -37.65 -23.85 -15.94
CA SER A 31 -38.10 -23.38 -17.27
C SER A 31 -37.44 -22.16 -17.95
N LEU A 32 -36.69 -22.48 -19.01
CA LEU A 32 -36.72 -21.93 -20.39
C LEU A 32 -37.04 -20.43 -20.58
N GLN A 33 -36.13 -19.67 -21.22
CA GLN A 33 -36.25 -19.38 -22.66
C GLN A 33 -35.12 -18.44 -23.16
N SER A 34 -34.66 -18.73 -24.38
CA SER A 34 -34.28 -17.77 -25.43
C SER A 34 -33.03 -16.89 -25.27
N ASN A 35 -31.97 -17.36 -25.94
CA ASN A 35 -31.11 -16.60 -26.85
C ASN A 35 -31.60 -15.18 -27.19
N ASN A 36 -30.83 -14.19 -26.74
CA ASN A 36 -30.87 -12.83 -27.26
C ASN A 36 -29.45 -12.28 -27.45
N ALA A 37 -29.33 -11.49 -28.51
CA ALA A 37 -28.10 -11.13 -29.21
C ALA A 37 -26.98 -10.56 -28.32
N MET A 38 -25.78 -11.06 -28.59
CA MET A 38 -24.50 -10.49 -28.19
C MET A 38 -24.34 -9.10 -28.81
N GLN A 39 -24.78 -8.06 -28.09
CA GLN A 39 -24.36 -6.70 -28.37
C GLN A 39 -23.09 -6.44 -27.57
N VAL A 40 -21.94 -6.79 -28.17
CA VAL A 40 -20.65 -6.23 -27.77
C VAL A 40 -20.65 -4.77 -28.22
N SER A 41 -21.13 -3.90 -27.33
CA SER A 41 -20.85 -2.47 -27.39
C SER A 41 -19.35 -2.34 -27.11
N GLN A 42 -18.56 -2.14 -28.15
CA GLN A 42 -17.15 -1.81 -28.00
C GLN A 42 -17.06 -0.43 -27.35
N GLU A 43 -16.96 -0.40 -26.02
CA GLU A 43 -16.53 0.81 -25.33
C GLU A 43 -15.08 1.10 -25.77
N PRO A 44 -14.77 2.34 -26.18
CA PRO A 44 -13.44 2.69 -26.65
C PRO A 44 -12.44 2.42 -25.52
N ALA A 45 -11.41 1.63 -25.83
CA ALA A 45 -10.32 1.34 -24.91
C ALA A 45 -9.74 2.66 -24.39
N LYS A 46 -10.11 3.00 -23.16
CA LYS A 46 -9.64 4.20 -22.47
C LYS A 46 -8.12 4.12 -22.40
N VAL A 47 -7.44 4.99 -23.14
CA VAL A 47 -5.99 5.16 -23.09
C VAL A 47 -5.63 5.41 -21.63
N VAL A 48 -5.00 4.43 -20.98
CA VAL A 48 -4.55 4.55 -19.59
C VAL A 48 -3.30 5.42 -19.63
N VAL A 49 -3.49 6.74 -19.62
CA VAL A 49 -2.41 7.69 -19.36
C VAL A 49 -1.75 7.30 -18.03
N PRO A 50 -0.42 7.09 -17.98
CA PRO A 50 0.28 6.81 -16.75
C PRO A 50 0.01 7.96 -15.77
N LYS A 51 -0.77 7.68 -14.73
CA LYS A 51 -1.14 8.67 -13.72
C LYS A 51 0.12 9.00 -12.93
N GLU A 52 0.46 10.29 -12.85
CA GLU A 52 1.62 10.75 -12.11
C GLU A 52 1.58 10.25 -10.65
N PRO A 53 2.73 9.94 -10.03
CA PRO A 53 2.79 9.49 -8.66
C PRO A 53 2.27 10.61 -7.73
N ASN A 54 1.14 10.34 -7.06
CA ASN A 54 0.56 11.29 -6.12
C ASN A 54 1.16 11.05 -4.73
N PHE A 55 1.89 12.03 -4.21
CA PHE A 55 2.44 11.95 -2.85
C PHE A 55 1.51 12.62 -1.83
N THR A 56 0.95 11.80 -0.94
CA THR A 56 -0.03 12.23 0.08
C THR A 56 0.55 12.06 1.49
N CYS A 57 0.31 13.03 2.36
CA CYS A 57 0.69 12.97 3.76
C CYS A 57 -0.23 12.04 4.55
N PRO A 58 0.27 11.02 5.27
CA PRO A 58 -0.58 10.10 6.03
C PRO A 58 -1.15 10.70 7.33
N VAL A 59 -0.79 11.95 7.67
CA VAL A 59 -1.30 12.66 8.86
C VAL A 59 -2.48 13.55 8.51
N CYS A 60 -2.33 14.40 7.47
CA CYS A 60 -3.39 15.32 7.05
C CYS A 60 -4.17 14.84 5.81
N LEU A 61 -3.76 13.73 5.19
CA LEU A 61 -4.38 13.12 4.01
C LEU A 61 -4.42 14.02 2.75
N ASN A 62 -3.67 15.11 2.75
CA ASN A 62 -3.53 16.05 1.63
C ASN A 62 -2.19 15.84 0.90
N LYS A 63 -2.01 16.53 -0.23
CA LYS A 63 -0.70 16.62 -0.91
C LYS A 63 0.40 17.04 0.08
N LEU A 64 1.59 16.48 -0.08
CA LEU A 64 2.73 16.84 0.76
C LEU A 64 3.12 18.31 0.55
N VAL A 65 3.06 19.09 1.63
CA VAL A 65 3.57 20.46 1.67
C VAL A 65 4.90 20.46 2.43
N GLU A 66 5.97 20.93 1.77
CA GLU A 66 7.34 20.86 2.28
C GLU A 66 7.69 19.46 2.82
N PRO A 67 7.70 18.44 1.94
CA PRO A 67 7.88 17.04 2.33
C PRO A 67 9.13 16.88 3.18
N SER A 68 8.95 16.22 4.32
CA SER A 68 10.01 15.97 5.30
C SER A 68 10.02 14.50 5.64
N THR A 69 11.20 13.90 5.58
CA THR A 69 11.40 12.50 5.99
C THR A 69 11.97 12.43 7.39
N THR A 70 11.61 11.38 8.10
CA THR A 70 12.12 11.07 9.43
C THR A 70 13.30 10.10 9.33
N LYS A 71 14.09 9.95 10.40
CA LYS A 71 15.17 8.93 10.46
C LYS A 71 14.69 7.49 10.26
N CYS A 72 13.38 7.24 10.36
CA CYS A 72 12.78 5.94 10.10
C CYS A 72 12.29 5.76 8.65
N GLY A 73 12.47 6.75 7.78
CA GLY A 73 12.15 6.69 6.35
C GLY A 73 10.74 7.10 5.95
N HIS A 74 9.87 7.45 6.92
CA HIS A 74 8.50 7.89 6.62
C HIS A 74 8.45 9.39 6.34
N ILE A 75 7.64 9.77 5.35
CA ILE A 75 7.52 11.12 4.79
C ILE A 75 6.18 11.75 5.20
N PHE A 76 6.22 13.02 5.60
CA PHE A 76 5.06 13.81 6.04
C PHE A 76 5.24 15.28 5.62
N CYS A 77 4.20 16.10 5.77
CA CYS A 77 4.38 17.56 5.70
C CYS A 77 5.29 18.03 6.85
N ALA A 78 6.09 19.08 6.62
CA ALA A 78 6.97 19.66 7.64
C ALA A 78 6.22 20.05 8.92
N GLU A 79 5.01 20.59 8.79
CA GLU A 79 4.18 20.97 9.94
C GLU A 79 3.59 19.76 10.65
N CYS A 80 3.06 18.79 9.91
CA CYS A 80 2.48 17.57 10.47
C CYS A 80 3.49 16.79 11.33
N ILE A 81 4.73 16.65 10.86
CA ILE A 81 5.75 15.94 11.64
C ILE A 81 6.20 16.73 12.86
N LYS A 82 6.29 18.06 12.77
CA LYS A 82 6.60 18.92 13.93
C LYS A 82 5.56 18.75 15.04
N GLN A 83 4.27 18.80 14.69
CA GLN A 83 3.18 18.58 15.64
C GLN A 83 3.25 17.17 16.25
N ALA A 84 3.39 16.13 15.42
CA ALA A 84 3.51 14.75 15.92
C ALA A 84 4.66 14.58 16.93
N ILE A 85 5.80 15.23 16.71
CA ILE A 85 6.93 15.21 17.64
C ILE A 85 6.59 15.96 18.94
N GLN A 86 5.86 17.07 18.88
CA GLN A 86 5.44 17.82 20.06
C GLN A 86 4.48 17.01 20.95
N PHE A 87 3.50 16.32 20.35
CA PHE A 87 2.49 15.57 21.10
C PHE A 87 3.01 14.22 21.62
N GLN A 88 3.61 13.40 20.76
CA GLN A 88 3.88 11.99 21.06
C GLN A 88 5.36 11.58 20.95
N LYS A 89 6.22 12.42 20.35
CA LYS A 89 7.65 12.11 20.12
C LYS A 89 7.86 10.74 19.44
N LYS A 90 6.93 10.35 18.56
CA LYS A 90 6.91 9.07 17.84
C LYS A 90 6.49 9.29 16.40
N CYS A 91 6.95 8.43 15.50
CA CYS A 91 6.53 8.42 14.11
C CYS A 91 5.04 8.02 14.00
N PRO A 92 4.19 8.79 13.30
CA PRO A 92 2.78 8.45 13.11
C PRO A 92 2.56 7.09 12.43
N THR A 93 3.47 6.66 11.56
CA THR A 93 3.31 5.43 10.77
C THR A 93 3.86 4.19 11.49
N CYS A 94 5.12 4.23 11.95
CA CYS A 94 5.77 3.05 12.54
C CYS A 94 6.01 3.13 14.04
N ARG A 95 5.56 4.23 14.70
CA ARG A 95 5.66 4.45 16.16
C ARG A 95 7.08 4.47 16.74
N LYS A 96 8.13 4.43 15.89
CA LYS A 96 9.53 4.58 16.33
C LYS A 96 9.73 5.96 16.99
N ALA A 97 10.53 6.00 18.05
CA ALA A 97 10.81 7.24 18.78
C ALA A 97 11.48 8.30 17.89
N LEU A 98 10.99 9.53 17.95
CA LEU A 98 11.50 10.69 17.22
C LEU A 98 11.93 11.79 18.21
N ARG A 99 13.13 12.33 18.00
CA ARG A 99 13.62 13.54 18.67
C ARG A 99 13.32 14.77 17.79
N LYS A 100 13.39 15.97 18.37
CA LYS A 100 13.15 17.25 17.67
C LYS A 100 14.01 17.44 16.40
N ASN A 101 15.19 16.82 16.32
CA ASN A 101 16.09 16.86 15.15
C ASN A 101 16.06 15.60 14.27
N ASN A 102 15.12 14.67 14.47
CA ASN A 102 15.09 13.40 13.73
C ASN A 102 14.28 13.46 12.42
N PHE A 103 14.17 14.64 11.81
CA PHE A 103 13.56 14.81 10.50
C PHE A 103 14.33 15.86 9.68
N HIS A 104 14.26 15.72 8.36
CA HIS A 104 14.85 16.67 7.42
C HIS A 104 13.93 16.83 6.21
N ARG A 105 13.90 18.05 5.67
CA ARG A 105 13.20 18.35 4.42
C ARG A 105 13.86 17.60 3.27
N ILE A 106 13.04 17.14 2.34
CA ILE A 106 13.49 16.47 1.12
C ILE A 106 12.85 17.17 -0.08
N TYR A 107 13.53 17.12 -1.21
CA TYR A 107 12.99 17.60 -2.48
C TYR A 107 12.45 16.41 -3.26
N LEU A 108 11.15 16.44 -3.60
CA LEU A 108 10.56 15.48 -4.53
C LEU A 108 10.39 16.18 -5.89
N PRO A 109 11.15 15.79 -6.92
CA PRO A 109 10.86 16.26 -8.27
C PRO A 109 9.46 15.75 -8.65
N ASN A 110 8.61 16.63 -9.21
CA ASN A 110 7.25 16.35 -9.72
C ASN A 110 6.07 16.51 -8.74
N SER A 111 6.18 17.32 -7.68
CA SER A 111 5.04 17.56 -6.74
C SER A 111 4.31 18.90 -6.94
N ASP A 112 4.92 19.83 -7.67
CA ASP A 112 4.38 21.16 -7.98
C ASP A 112 4.12 21.23 -9.49
N GLY A 113 2.92 20.79 -9.87
CA GLY A 113 2.32 21.04 -11.18
C GLY A 113 1.12 21.95 -11.01
#